data_AF-B4N8P7-F1
#
_entry.id   AF-B4N8P7-F1
#
_cell.length_a   1.000
_cell.length_b   1.000
_cell.length_c   1.000
_cell.angle_alpha   90.00
_cell.angle_beta   90.00
_cell.angle_gamma   90.00
#
_symmetry.space_group_name_H-M   'P 1'
#
loop_
_entity.id
_entity.type
_entity.pdbx_description
1 polymer ?
#
loop_
_entity_poly.entity_id
_entity_poly.type
_entity_poly.pdbx_seq_one_letter_code
_entity_poly.pdbx_strand_id
1 'polypeptide(L)'
;MCGCQTNLLLLLLFFFFVAHADADCQLTGDEISKTNRIFAFHTDSRNYYLQRLGVVPTGQSLDMICDANNVRQTTCKSGGRFEPSLPMSDCHKPIKASVQQIADPSCPYTMYRVGYKLNEQTFLEIYRSCYDVANVAVHFTLHLVYPNNMSGSGRPVQTFTTDNIISGAQASSFEAKNIFKRFKELLGAQQTYVTSERDLVFDRGHLAPSADFVFHQRQTFKYINVLAQFRTINRHNWKKIENWIRRELTLGHYDALKICTGGLGVLRLPDASGHKQSIYLDGAQRNPVPEWLFKIVSDGSNKRFVFLTLNNVHVREKPSPNAICEIVACPQTIHLEQSKEAGFTFCCVPTDFLNRNLPQLANLI
;
A
#
# COMPACT_ATOMS: atom_id res chain seq x y z
N MET A 1 -64.93 -52.63 -39.02
CA MET A 1 -65.64 -51.34 -39.17
C MET A 1 -64.60 -50.22 -39.11
N CYS A 2 -64.80 -49.22 -39.96
CA CYS A 2 -63.95 -48.07 -40.27
C CYS A 2 -63.22 -47.38 -39.10
N GLY A 3 -62.05 -46.80 -39.41
CA GLY A 3 -62.01 -45.34 -39.47
C GLY A 3 -60.85 -44.61 -38.77
N CYS A 4 -60.00 -44.01 -39.62
CA CYS A 4 -59.43 -42.66 -39.53
C CYS A 4 -58.13 -42.37 -38.76
N GLN A 5 -57.22 -41.74 -39.52
CA GLN A 5 -55.97 -41.11 -39.14
C GLN A 5 -56.16 -39.90 -38.21
N THR A 6 -55.13 -39.54 -37.45
CA THR A 6 -54.68 -38.13 -37.39
C THR A 6 -53.23 -38.03 -36.91
N ASN A 7 -52.41 -37.36 -37.71
CA ASN A 7 -51.08 -36.87 -37.37
C ASN A 7 -51.15 -35.92 -36.17
N LEU A 8 -50.20 -36.03 -35.24
CA LEU A 8 -49.91 -34.95 -34.29
C LEU A 8 -48.41 -34.65 -34.30
N LEU A 9 -48.03 -33.67 -35.14
CA LEU A 9 -46.70 -33.09 -35.16
C LEU A 9 -46.62 -32.09 -33.99
N LEU A 10 -45.90 -32.45 -32.93
CA LEU A 10 -45.71 -31.60 -31.76
C LEU A 10 -44.57 -30.60 -32.04
N LEU A 11 -44.92 -29.35 -32.34
CA LEU A 11 -43.96 -28.23 -32.43
C LEU A 11 -43.52 -27.83 -31.01
N LEU A 12 -42.29 -28.21 -30.62
CA LEU A 12 -41.59 -27.70 -29.45
C LEU A 12 -40.98 -26.34 -29.78
N LEU A 13 -41.70 -25.26 -29.45
CA LEU A 13 -41.16 -23.90 -29.41
C LEU A 13 -40.25 -23.75 -28.17
N PHE A 14 -38.95 -23.94 -28.35
CA PHE A 14 -37.94 -23.52 -27.38
C PHE A 14 -37.81 -21.99 -27.43
N PHE A 15 -38.48 -21.30 -26.51
CA PHE A 15 -38.13 -19.93 -26.18
C PHE A 15 -36.78 -19.95 -25.44
N PHE A 16 -35.68 -19.79 -26.18
CA PHE A 16 -34.41 -19.39 -25.60
C PHE A 16 -34.54 -17.94 -25.12
N PHE A 17 -34.93 -17.75 -23.86
CA PHE A 17 -34.57 -16.54 -23.15
C PHE A 17 -33.05 -16.57 -22.95
N VAL A 18 -32.32 -16.04 -23.93
CA VAL A 18 -30.93 -15.65 -23.74
C VAL A 18 -30.98 -14.44 -22.80
N ALA A 19 -30.89 -14.71 -21.49
CA ALA A 19 -30.52 -13.69 -20.54
C ALA A 19 -29.15 -13.18 -21.00
N HIS A 20 -29.12 -12.00 -21.61
CA HIS A 20 -27.88 -11.30 -21.89
C HIS A 20 -27.33 -10.88 -20.53
N ALA A 21 -26.50 -11.74 -19.94
CA ALA A 21 -25.66 -11.33 -18.84
C ALA A 21 -24.70 -10.30 -19.42
N ASP A 22 -25.03 -9.03 -19.24
CA ASP A 22 -24.18 -7.93 -19.64
C ASP A 22 -22.84 -8.06 -18.92
N ALA A 23 -21.78 -8.24 -19.71
CA ALA A 23 -20.43 -8.43 -19.17
C ALA A 23 -19.83 -7.08 -18.76
N ASP A 24 -19.36 -7.00 -17.51
CA ASP A 24 -18.61 -5.86 -17.01
C ASP A 24 -17.27 -5.70 -17.73
N CYS A 25 -16.80 -4.46 -17.85
CA CYS A 25 -15.54 -4.16 -18.51
C CYS A 25 -14.37 -4.35 -17.55
N GLN A 26 -13.36 -5.10 -17.99
CA GLN A 26 -12.13 -5.34 -17.24
C GLN A 26 -11.07 -4.33 -17.68
N LEU A 27 -10.43 -3.66 -16.72
CA LEU A 27 -9.25 -2.84 -16.95
C LEU A 27 -8.01 -3.73 -16.99
N THR A 28 -7.20 -3.59 -18.03
CA THR A 28 -5.95 -4.33 -18.15
C THR A 28 -4.76 -3.51 -17.64
N GLY A 29 -3.73 -4.22 -17.17
CA GLY A 29 -2.47 -3.59 -16.74
C GLY A 29 -1.80 -2.79 -17.87
N ASP A 30 -1.99 -3.16 -19.13
CA ASP A 30 -1.46 -2.46 -20.29
C ASP A 30 -2.17 -1.12 -20.55
N GLU A 31 -3.50 -1.10 -20.51
CA GLU A 31 -4.31 0.11 -20.67
C GLU A 31 -4.03 1.14 -19.57
N ILE A 32 -3.67 0.66 -18.38
CA ILE A 32 -3.35 1.49 -17.22
C ILE A 32 -1.89 1.92 -17.23
N SER A 33 -0.95 0.99 -17.36
CA SER A 33 0.49 1.24 -17.17
C SER A 33 1.11 2.11 -18.26
N LYS A 34 0.52 2.08 -19.46
CA LYS A 34 0.89 2.97 -20.58
C LYS A 34 0.38 4.40 -20.38
N THR A 35 -0.39 4.66 -19.32
CA THR A 35 -0.97 5.97 -19.05
C THR A 35 -0.49 6.52 -17.71
N ASN A 36 0.11 7.71 -17.71
CA ASN A 36 0.42 8.45 -16.47
C ASN A 36 -0.84 9.14 -15.91
N ARG A 37 -2.01 8.51 -16.07
CA ARG A 37 -3.33 9.15 -15.97
C ARG A 37 -4.08 8.61 -14.76
N ILE A 38 -5.04 9.39 -14.31
CA ILE A 38 -5.92 8.99 -13.22
C ILE A 38 -7.23 8.56 -13.82
N PHE A 39 -7.70 7.39 -13.40
CA PHE A 39 -9.05 6.97 -13.68
C PHE A 39 -9.92 7.19 -12.45
N ALA A 40 -11.10 7.76 -12.68
CA ALA A 40 -12.09 8.08 -11.68
C ALA A 40 -13.48 7.82 -12.25
N PHE A 41 -14.48 7.71 -11.39
CA PHE A 41 -15.88 7.78 -11.77
C PHE A 41 -16.51 8.97 -11.04
N HIS A 42 -17.64 9.44 -11.55
CA HIS A 42 -18.41 10.48 -10.89
C HIS A 42 -19.87 10.05 -10.77
N THR A 43 -20.51 10.46 -9.68
CA THR A 43 -21.95 10.26 -9.47
C THR A 43 -22.77 11.45 -9.99
N ASP A 44 -22.13 12.60 -10.15
CA ASP A 44 -22.65 13.86 -10.69
C ASP A 44 -21.49 14.72 -11.24
N SER A 45 -21.77 15.91 -11.77
CA SER A 45 -20.73 16.77 -12.37
C SER A 45 -19.69 17.34 -11.40
N ARG A 46 -19.80 17.09 -10.08
CA ARG A 46 -18.95 17.73 -9.06
C ARG A 46 -18.14 16.74 -8.23
N ASN A 47 -18.57 15.49 -8.11
CA ASN A 47 -17.97 14.53 -7.18
C ASN A 47 -17.24 13.41 -7.91
N TYR A 48 -15.91 13.50 -7.97
CA TYR A 48 -15.03 12.45 -8.50
C TYR A 48 -14.56 11.51 -7.41
N TYR A 49 -14.57 10.21 -7.72
CA TYR A 49 -14.04 9.14 -6.88
C TYR A 49 -12.98 8.37 -7.66
N LEU A 50 -11.83 8.12 -7.05
CA LEU A 50 -10.79 7.30 -7.68
C LEU A 50 -11.36 5.93 -8.04
N GLN A 51 -11.07 5.47 -9.26
CA GLN A 51 -11.39 4.11 -9.66
C GLN A 51 -10.49 3.16 -8.86
N ARG A 52 -11.07 2.42 -7.91
CA ARG A 52 -10.29 1.55 -7.01
C ARG A 52 -10.26 0.09 -7.42
N LEU A 53 -11.10 -0.29 -8.38
CA LEU A 53 -11.28 -1.65 -8.85
C LEU A 53 -10.76 -1.78 -10.29
N GLY A 54 -10.32 -2.98 -10.65
CA GLY A 54 -9.99 -3.33 -12.04
C GLY A 54 -11.22 -3.57 -12.92
N VAL A 55 -12.42 -3.28 -12.44
CA VAL A 55 -13.69 -3.57 -13.12
C VAL A 55 -14.56 -2.32 -13.17
N VAL A 56 -15.22 -2.10 -14.30
CA VAL A 56 -16.23 -1.05 -14.49
C VAL A 56 -17.56 -1.72 -14.89
N PRO A 57 -18.62 -1.61 -14.08
CA PRO A 57 -19.90 -2.23 -14.37
C PRO A 57 -20.50 -1.78 -15.70
N THR A 58 -21.23 -2.66 -16.40
CA THR A 58 -21.92 -2.27 -17.64
C THR A 58 -22.84 -1.07 -17.41
N GLY A 59 -22.80 -0.11 -18.34
CA GLY A 59 -23.55 1.14 -18.28
C GLY A 59 -22.86 2.25 -17.47
N GLN A 60 -21.81 1.95 -16.69
CA GLN A 60 -21.07 2.97 -15.97
C GLN A 60 -19.99 3.62 -16.85
N SER A 61 -19.77 4.91 -16.59
CA SER A 61 -18.71 5.69 -17.21
C SER A 61 -17.46 5.74 -16.32
N LEU A 62 -16.32 5.70 -16.99
CA LEU A 62 -14.99 5.86 -16.44
C LEU A 62 -14.34 7.11 -17.05
N ASP A 63 -13.90 8.00 -16.20
CA ASP A 63 -13.21 9.22 -16.59
C ASP A 63 -11.70 9.03 -16.46
N MET A 64 -11.01 9.28 -17.56
CA MET A 64 -9.57 9.45 -17.62
C MET A 64 -9.25 10.93 -17.49
N ILE A 65 -8.81 11.31 -16.29
CA ILE A 65 -8.44 12.68 -15.95
C ILE A 65 -7.02 12.95 -16.46
N CYS A 66 -6.91 13.87 -17.40
CA CYS A 66 -5.63 14.36 -17.91
C CYS A 66 -5.12 15.50 -17.03
N ASP A 67 -5.94 16.52 -16.88
CA ASP A 67 -5.72 17.65 -15.98
C ASP A 67 -7.08 18.20 -15.49
N ALA A 68 -7.05 19.27 -14.69
CA ALA A 68 -8.26 19.86 -14.10
C ALA A 68 -9.31 20.32 -15.13
N ASN A 69 -8.91 20.59 -16.37
CA ASN A 69 -9.79 21.10 -17.43
C ASN A 69 -9.95 20.10 -18.60
N ASN A 70 -9.21 18.99 -18.58
CA ASN A 70 -9.22 17.98 -19.63
C ASN A 70 -9.53 16.61 -19.03
N VAL A 71 -10.79 16.22 -19.12
CA VAL A 71 -11.28 14.91 -18.71
C VAL A 71 -11.84 14.22 -19.96
N ARG A 72 -11.43 12.97 -20.19
CA ARG A 72 -11.95 12.13 -21.27
C ARG A 72 -12.76 11.01 -20.64
N GLN A 73 -13.92 10.71 -21.21
CA GLN A 73 -14.81 9.69 -20.68
C GLN A 73 -14.87 8.49 -21.63
N THR A 74 -14.95 7.30 -21.06
CA THR A 74 -15.37 6.07 -21.73
C THR A 74 -16.50 5.41 -20.95
N THR A 75 -17.41 4.72 -21.62
CA THR A 75 -18.51 3.99 -20.97
C THR A 75 -18.34 2.50 -21.20
N CYS A 76 -18.58 1.70 -20.17
CA CYS A 76 -18.66 0.26 -20.35
C CYS A 76 -19.97 -0.12 -21.06
N LYS A 77 -19.87 -0.70 -22.25
CA LYS A 77 -21.03 -1.15 -23.04
C LYS A 77 -21.34 -2.63 -22.79
N SER A 78 -22.56 -3.02 -23.15
CA SER A 78 -23.00 -4.41 -23.19
C SER A 78 -21.99 -5.26 -23.98
N GLY A 79 -21.50 -6.34 -23.38
CA GLY A 79 -20.46 -7.19 -23.96
C GLY A 79 -19.02 -6.88 -23.52
N GLY A 80 -18.83 -6.10 -22.45
CA GLY A 80 -17.53 -5.93 -21.78
C GLY A 80 -16.52 -5.08 -22.54
N ARG A 81 -17.00 -4.11 -23.33
CA ARG A 81 -16.15 -3.22 -24.13
C ARG A 81 -16.32 -1.76 -23.74
N PHE A 82 -15.19 -1.06 -23.60
CA PHE A 82 -15.14 0.37 -23.41
C PHE A 82 -15.40 1.12 -24.72
N GLU A 83 -16.26 2.14 -24.67
CA GLU A 83 -16.52 3.02 -25.81
C GLU A 83 -16.48 4.50 -25.37
N PRO A 84 -15.52 5.31 -25.88
CA PRO A 84 -14.39 4.94 -26.75
C PRO A 84 -13.42 3.94 -26.08
N SER A 85 -12.71 3.14 -26.88
CA SER A 85 -11.77 2.12 -26.38
C SER A 85 -10.58 2.72 -25.63
N LEU A 86 -10.06 2.00 -24.64
CA LEU A 86 -8.79 2.31 -24.00
C LEU A 86 -7.60 1.76 -24.83
N PRO A 87 -6.39 2.37 -24.74
CA PRO A 87 -6.10 3.63 -24.08
C PRO A 87 -6.57 4.83 -24.93
N MET A 88 -7.27 5.79 -24.33
CA MET A 88 -7.66 7.02 -25.02
C MET A 88 -6.43 7.90 -25.36
N SER A 89 -6.44 8.60 -26.49
CA SER A 89 -5.37 9.53 -26.92
C SER A 89 -5.60 10.97 -26.40
N ASP A 90 -4.68 11.90 -26.70
CA ASP A 90 -4.80 13.37 -26.47
C ASP A 90 -4.74 13.87 -25.02
N CYS A 91 -4.00 13.14 -24.20
CA CYS A 91 -3.78 13.43 -22.79
C CYS A 91 -2.31 13.78 -22.52
N HIS A 92 -1.85 14.90 -23.07
CA HIS A 92 -0.42 15.22 -23.17
C HIS A 92 0.21 15.73 -21.87
N LYS A 93 -0.59 16.27 -20.94
CA LYS A 93 -0.12 16.81 -19.67
C LYS A 93 -0.77 16.05 -18.51
N PRO A 94 -0.08 15.10 -17.86
CA PRO A 94 -0.63 14.41 -16.71
C PRO A 94 -0.70 15.36 -15.51
N ILE A 95 -1.80 15.27 -14.77
CA ILE A 95 -1.98 16.00 -13.53
C ILE A 95 -0.85 15.70 -12.55
N LYS A 96 -0.30 16.77 -11.98
CA LYS A 96 0.76 16.67 -10.99
C LYS A 96 0.17 16.16 -9.69
N ALA A 97 0.85 15.20 -9.08
CA ALA A 97 0.48 14.76 -7.75
C ALA A 97 0.65 15.86 -6.71
N SER A 98 -0.15 15.75 -5.66
CA SER A 98 -0.23 16.71 -4.57
C SER A 98 -0.02 16.01 -3.24
N VAL A 99 0.74 16.66 -2.38
CA VAL A 99 0.88 16.32 -0.97
C VAL A 99 0.41 17.53 -0.18
N GLN A 100 -0.58 17.35 0.68
CA GLN A 100 -1.19 18.44 1.42
C GLN A 100 -1.25 18.09 2.90
N GLN A 101 -0.84 19.04 3.73
CA GLN A 101 -1.09 18.98 5.16
C GLN A 101 -2.60 19.09 5.42
N ILE A 102 -3.11 18.26 6.32
CA ILE A 102 -4.50 18.28 6.76
C ILE A 102 -4.58 18.20 8.29
N ALA A 103 -5.66 18.71 8.85
CA ALA A 103 -5.99 18.46 10.25
C ALA A 103 -6.57 17.05 10.37
N ASP A 104 -5.91 16.20 11.16
CA ASP A 104 -6.38 14.85 11.46
C ASP A 104 -5.93 14.48 12.89
N PRO A 105 -6.86 14.41 13.86
CA PRO A 105 -6.52 14.20 15.27
C PRO A 105 -5.92 12.82 15.54
N SER A 106 -6.00 11.90 14.57
CA SER A 106 -5.36 10.59 14.67
C SER A 106 -3.84 10.63 14.54
N CYS A 107 -3.29 11.73 14.01
CA CYS A 107 -1.85 11.93 13.91
C CYS A 107 -1.38 12.87 15.03
N PRO A 108 -0.49 12.41 15.93
CA PRO A 108 0.12 13.29 16.94
C PRO A 108 1.13 14.29 16.36
N TYR A 109 1.40 14.22 15.05
CA TYR A 109 2.32 15.09 14.30
C TYR A 109 1.57 15.75 13.13
N THR A 110 2.21 15.86 11.97
CA THR A 110 1.58 16.41 10.78
C THR A 110 1.00 15.28 9.93
N MET A 111 -0.31 15.30 9.72
CA MET A 111 -0.95 14.43 8.74
C MET A 111 -0.83 15.01 7.34
N TYR A 112 -0.25 14.24 6.43
CA TYR A 112 -0.20 14.54 5.00
C TYR A 112 -1.13 13.60 4.23
N ARG A 113 -2.07 14.15 3.46
CA ARG A 113 -2.77 13.39 2.43
C ARG A 113 -2.00 13.43 1.11
N VAL A 114 -1.86 12.28 0.47
CA VAL A 114 -1.16 12.12 -0.80
C VAL A 114 -2.15 11.68 -1.86
N GLY A 115 -2.14 12.36 -3.01
CA GLY A 115 -3.10 12.10 -4.06
C GLY A 115 -3.03 13.13 -5.18
N TYR A 116 -4.20 13.50 -5.71
CA TYR A 116 -4.31 14.46 -6.80
C TYR A 116 -5.41 15.48 -6.52
N LYS A 117 -5.04 16.77 -6.54
CA LYS A 117 -5.98 17.87 -6.37
C LYS A 117 -6.57 18.22 -7.73
N LEU A 118 -7.86 17.95 -7.95
CA LEU A 118 -8.53 18.31 -9.20
C LEU A 118 -8.97 19.78 -9.18
N ASN A 119 -9.54 20.21 -8.06
CA ASN A 119 -9.99 21.58 -7.80
C ASN A 119 -9.94 21.86 -6.28
N GLU A 120 -10.48 22.99 -5.84
CA GLU A 120 -10.44 23.38 -4.41
C GLU A 120 -11.25 22.44 -3.50
N GLN A 121 -12.31 21.81 -4.02
CA GLN A 121 -13.19 20.93 -3.24
C GLN A 121 -12.85 19.44 -3.40
N THR A 122 -12.19 19.06 -4.50
CA THR A 122 -12.03 17.66 -4.91
C THR A 122 -10.57 17.22 -4.83
N PHE A 123 -10.29 16.31 -3.90
CA PHE A 123 -8.99 15.68 -3.73
C PHE A 123 -9.13 14.16 -3.84
N LEU A 124 -8.47 13.60 -4.86
CA LEU A 124 -8.39 12.18 -5.10
C LEU A 124 -7.28 11.58 -4.23
N GLU A 125 -7.61 11.27 -2.98
CA GLU A 125 -6.68 10.77 -1.97
C GLU A 125 -6.27 9.33 -2.23
N ILE A 126 -4.98 9.00 -2.20
CA ILE A 126 -4.47 7.64 -2.34
C ILE A 126 -4.20 7.03 -0.97
N TYR A 127 -3.45 7.76 -0.13
CA TYR A 127 -3.11 7.38 1.24
C TYR A 127 -2.83 8.64 2.08
N ARG A 128 -2.77 8.44 3.40
CA ARG A 128 -2.29 9.45 4.35
C ARG A 128 -1.01 9.00 5.03
N SER A 129 -0.18 9.94 5.44
CA SER A 129 1.04 9.70 6.22
C SER A 129 1.07 10.64 7.43
N CYS A 130 1.15 10.06 8.62
CA CYS A 130 1.46 10.79 9.84
C CYS A 130 2.98 10.92 9.98
N TYR A 131 3.49 12.14 9.81
CA TYR A 131 4.92 12.38 9.65
C TYR A 131 5.42 13.45 10.62
N ASP A 132 6.53 13.16 11.29
CA ASP A 132 7.31 14.09 12.08
C ASP A 132 8.43 14.67 11.21
N VAL A 133 8.23 15.91 10.76
CA VAL A 133 9.18 16.63 9.92
C VAL A 133 10.49 16.91 10.66
N ALA A 134 10.41 17.23 11.96
CA ALA A 134 11.58 17.58 12.75
C ALA A 134 12.52 16.38 12.90
N ASN A 135 11.95 15.19 13.06
CA ASN A 135 12.69 13.94 13.23
C ASN A 135 12.83 13.11 11.95
N VAL A 136 12.36 13.60 10.79
CA VAL A 136 12.44 12.87 9.50
C VAL A 136 11.88 11.45 9.66
N ALA A 137 10.74 11.33 10.33
CA ALA A 137 10.20 10.05 10.77
C ALA A 137 8.73 9.91 10.37
N VAL A 138 8.42 8.83 9.65
CA VAL A 138 7.03 8.42 9.45
C VAL A 138 6.60 7.57 10.65
N HIS A 139 5.47 7.92 11.25
CA HIS A 139 4.91 7.16 12.37
C HIS A 139 4.01 6.05 11.85
N PHE A 140 3.09 6.40 10.96
CA PHE A 140 2.26 5.44 10.27
C PHE A 140 1.68 6.03 8.98
N THR A 141 1.26 5.16 8.08
CA THR A 141 0.41 5.52 6.94
C THR A 141 -0.95 4.84 7.05
N LEU A 142 -1.96 5.45 6.44
CA LEU A 142 -3.31 4.91 6.32
C LEU A 142 -3.70 4.83 4.84
N HIS A 143 -4.19 3.68 4.40
CA HIS A 143 -4.74 3.52 3.05
C HIS A 143 -5.80 2.44 2.96
N LEU A 144 -6.55 2.45 1.85
CA LEU A 144 -7.50 1.41 1.50
C LEU A 144 -6.93 0.53 0.40
N VAL A 145 -7.12 -0.78 0.54
CA VAL A 145 -6.75 -1.80 -0.45
C VAL A 145 -8.02 -2.47 -0.95
N TYR A 146 -8.08 -2.69 -2.25
CA TYR A 146 -9.22 -3.27 -2.94
C TYR A 146 -8.76 -4.49 -3.77
N PRO A 147 -9.68 -5.39 -4.17
CA PRO A 147 -9.37 -6.49 -5.06
C PRO A 147 -8.70 -5.99 -6.34
N ASN A 148 -7.51 -6.53 -6.62
CA ASN A 148 -6.72 -6.16 -7.77
C ASN A 148 -6.16 -7.41 -8.45
N ASN A 149 -6.70 -7.72 -9.63
CA ASN A 149 -6.29 -8.85 -10.47
C ASN A 149 -5.27 -8.46 -11.54
N MET A 150 -4.79 -7.22 -11.54
CA MET A 150 -3.83 -6.73 -12.53
C MET A 150 -2.41 -7.07 -12.10
N SER A 151 -2.09 -8.34 -12.18
CA SER A 151 -0.72 -8.84 -12.07
C SER A 151 0.05 -8.59 -13.38
N GLY A 152 1.30 -8.12 -13.29
CA GLY A 152 2.26 -8.21 -14.40
C GLY A 152 2.65 -6.91 -15.09
N SER A 153 2.01 -5.76 -14.81
CA SER A 153 2.59 -4.48 -15.21
C SER A 153 3.85 -4.24 -14.35
N GLY A 154 5.02 -4.22 -14.98
CA GLY A 154 6.29 -4.06 -14.28
C GLY A 154 6.30 -2.79 -13.42
N ARG A 155 7.00 -2.83 -12.27
CA ARG A 155 7.16 -1.64 -11.42
C ARG A 155 7.97 -0.60 -12.20
N PRO A 156 7.43 0.58 -12.54
CA PRO A 156 8.22 1.60 -13.22
C PRO A 156 9.40 2.02 -12.34
N VAL A 157 10.55 2.28 -12.96
CA VAL A 157 11.71 2.82 -12.25
C VAL A 157 11.36 4.23 -11.79
N GLN A 158 11.17 4.41 -10.50
CA GLN A 158 10.78 5.69 -9.92
C GLN A 158 11.79 6.11 -8.86
N THR A 159 12.19 7.37 -8.93
CA THR A 159 12.97 8.04 -7.89
C THR A 159 12.04 8.49 -6.76
N PHE A 160 12.55 8.47 -5.53
CA PHE A 160 11.81 8.98 -4.38
C PHE A 160 11.81 10.51 -4.38
N THR A 161 10.66 11.12 -4.09
CA THR A 161 10.52 12.57 -3.97
C THR A 161 10.52 13.02 -2.52
N THR A 162 11.07 14.21 -2.27
CA THR A 162 11.03 14.86 -0.96
C THR A 162 9.79 15.73 -0.76
N ASP A 163 9.14 16.11 -1.86
CA ASP A 163 7.93 16.95 -1.90
C ASP A 163 8.08 18.28 -1.15
N ASN A 164 9.33 18.77 -1.02
CA ASN A 164 9.70 19.93 -0.19
C ASN A 164 9.34 19.80 1.30
N ILE A 165 9.00 18.59 1.77
CA ILE A 165 8.74 18.29 3.19
C ILE A 165 10.05 18.04 3.92
N ILE A 166 11.00 17.37 3.25
CA ILE A 166 12.37 17.18 3.75
C ILE A 166 13.39 17.73 2.75
N SER A 167 14.57 18.08 3.25
CA SER A 167 15.71 18.49 2.44
C SER A 167 16.33 17.31 1.68
N GLY A 168 17.09 17.63 0.63
CA GLY A 168 17.92 16.64 -0.08
C GLY A 168 18.96 15.97 0.82
N ALA A 169 19.52 16.71 1.79
CA ALA A 169 20.45 16.16 2.77
C ALA A 169 19.78 15.11 3.68
N GLN A 170 18.59 15.42 4.21
CA GLN A 170 17.79 14.47 4.99
C GLN A 170 17.42 13.24 4.15
N ALA A 171 17.00 13.42 2.90
CA ALA A 171 16.72 12.32 1.98
C ALA A 171 17.95 11.43 1.74
N SER A 172 19.14 12.03 1.61
CA SER A 172 20.39 11.29 1.38
C SER A 172 20.79 10.40 2.57
N SER A 173 20.23 10.58 3.76
CA SER A 173 20.50 9.70 4.91
C SER A 173 20.08 8.24 4.68
N PHE A 174 19.24 7.97 3.68
CA PHE A 174 18.87 6.62 3.23
C PHE A 174 19.88 5.99 2.25
N GLU A 175 20.93 6.72 1.82
CA GLU A 175 21.94 6.22 0.90
C GLU A 175 22.98 5.34 1.60
N ALA A 176 23.42 4.26 0.95
CA ALA A 176 24.38 3.30 1.50
C ALA A 176 25.65 3.96 2.05
N LYS A 177 26.22 4.95 1.33
CA LYS A 177 27.42 5.66 1.78
C LYS A 177 27.20 6.40 3.10
N ASN A 178 26.03 7.03 3.26
CA ASN A 178 25.70 7.84 4.42
C ASN A 178 25.36 6.94 5.61
N ILE A 179 24.65 5.83 5.36
CA ILE A 179 24.39 4.79 6.36
C ILE A 179 25.73 4.21 6.86
N PHE A 180 26.65 3.83 5.97
CA PHE A 180 27.96 3.32 6.35
C PHE A 180 28.75 4.30 7.22
N LYS A 181 28.83 5.58 6.79
CA LYS A 181 29.47 6.64 7.57
C LYS A 181 28.82 6.75 8.96
N ARG A 182 27.49 6.78 9.00
CA ARG A 182 26.73 6.94 10.25
C ARG A 182 26.93 5.76 11.20
N PHE A 183 27.00 4.54 10.69
CA PHE A 183 27.29 3.36 11.50
C PHE A 183 28.69 3.40 12.10
N LYS A 184 29.70 3.87 11.36
CA LYS A 184 31.05 4.07 11.93
C LYS A 184 31.08 5.12 13.03
N GLU A 185 30.31 6.20 12.88
CA GLU A 185 30.17 7.25 13.90
C GLU A 185 29.51 6.71 15.18
N LEU A 186 28.45 5.92 15.04
CA LEU A 186 27.67 5.42 16.18
C LEU A 186 28.32 4.21 16.87
N LEU A 187 28.86 3.27 16.11
CA LEU A 187 29.25 1.94 16.60
C LEU A 187 30.77 1.72 16.62
N GLY A 188 31.54 2.67 16.08
CA GLY A 188 32.99 2.62 15.97
C GLY A 188 33.47 2.24 14.57
N ALA A 189 34.73 2.59 14.27
CA ALA A 189 35.31 2.46 12.93
C ALA A 189 35.39 1.02 12.41
N GLN A 190 35.39 0.03 13.31
CA GLN A 190 35.49 -1.42 13.01
C GLN A 190 34.15 -2.15 13.08
N GLN A 191 33.02 -1.43 13.10
CA GLN A 191 31.69 -2.06 13.10
C GLN A 191 31.49 -2.97 11.87
N THR A 192 30.82 -4.10 12.06
CA THR A 192 30.62 -5.14 11.03
C THR A 192 29.18 -5.24 10.52
N TYR A 193 28.29 -4.36 10.98
CA TYR A 193 26.87 -4.37 10.59
C TYR A 193 26.66 -3.85 9.17
N VAL A 194 27.48 -2.88 8.74
CA VAL A 194 27.51 -2.34 7.38
C VAL A 194 28.96 -2.37 6.91
N THR A 195 29.35 -3.33 6.07
CA THR A 195 30.78 -3.59 5.81
C THR A 195 31.39 -2.66 4.76
N SER A 196 30.57 -2.04 3.92
CA SER A 196 31.00 -1.18 2.81
C SER A 196 30.01 -0.04 2.57
N GLU A 197 30.51 1.09 2.04
CA GLU A 197 29.69 2.21 1.56
C GLU A 197 28.78 1.86 0.37
N ARG A 198 28.96 0.68 -0.23
CA ARG A 198 28.11 0.13 -1.30
C ARG A 198 27.04 -0.83 -0.78
N ASP A 199 27.07 -1.19 0.49
CA ASP A 199 26.16 -2.18 1.06
C ASP A 199 24.75 -1.60 1.24
N LEU A 200 23.81 -2.14 0.47
CA LEU A 200 22.38 -1.81 0.58
C LEU A 200 21.72 -2.61 1.71
N VAL A 201 22.11 -2.31 2.95
CA VAL A 201 21.62 -2.99 4.16
C VAL A 201 20.14 -2.70 4.42
N PHE A 202 19.73 -1.44 4.22
CA PHE A 202 18.34 -1.02 4.32
C PHE A 202 17.74 -0.76 2.93
N ASP A 203 16.54 -1.31 2.70
CA ASP A 203 15.65 -0.80 1.68
C ASP A 203 14.88 0.42 2.26
N ARG A 204 14.43 1.32 1.38
CA ARG A 204 13.38 2.29 1.68
C ARG A 204 12.04 1.54 1.72
N GLY A 205 11.76 0.91 2.86
CA GLY A 205 10.60 0.05 3.08
C GLY A 205 9.32 0.85 3.01
N HIS A 206 8.45 0.53 2.04
CA HIS A 206 7.19 1.26 1.84
C HIS A 206 6.17 0.87 2.90
N LEU A 207 5.40 1.86 3.39
CA LEU A 207 4.29 1.64 4.31
C LEU A 207 2.96 1.44 3.57
N ALA A 208 2.68 2.31 2.61
CA ALA A 208 1.69 2.10 1.55
C ALA A 208 2.41 1.63 0.26
N PRO A 209 2.49 0.31 -0.02
CA PRO A 209 3.23 -0.19 -1.17
C PRO A 209 2.45 0.03 -2.48
N SER A 210 3.18 0.26 -3.58
CA SER A 210 2.55 0.52 -4.89
C SER A 210 1.63 -0.60 -5.39
N ALA A 211 1.86 -1.84 -4.93
CA ALA A 211 1.09 -3.03 -5.33
C ALA A 211 -0.30 -3.11 -4.67
N ASP A 212 -0.56 -2.31 -3.63
CA ASP A 212 -1.86 -2.25 -2.97
C ASP A 212 -2.89 -1.43 -3.77
N PHE A 213 -2.47 -0.81 -4.87
CA PHE A 213 -3.30 0.04 -5.68
C PHE A 213 -3.44 -0.52 -7.10
N VAL A 214 -4.66 -0.43 -7.64
CA VAL A 214 -5.03 -0.83 -9.01
C VAL A 214 -4.15 -0.14 -10.05
N PHE A 215 -3.93 1.17 -9.92
CA PHE A 215 -2.94 1.87 -10.75
C PHE A 215 -1.59 1.83 -10.05
N HIS A 216 -0.49 1.59 -10.78
CA HIS A 216 0.85 1.70 -10.19
C HIS A 216 1.11 3.10 -9.67
N GLN A 217 0.86 3.29 -8.38
CA GLN A 217 0.90 4.61 -7.77
C GLN A 217 2.36 5.02 -7.56
N ARG A 218 2.90 5.75 -8.54
CA ARG A 218 4.16 6.52 -8.41
C ARG A 218 4.18 7.35 -7.13
N GLN A 219 3.01 7.71 -6.60
CA GLN A 219 2.84 8.47 -5.36
C GLN A 219 3.26 7.75 -4.09
N THR A 220 3.50 6.44 -4.16
CA THR A 220 4.05 5.67 -3.04
C THR A 220 5.56 5.87 -2.88
N PHE A 221 6.25 6.40 -3.89
CA PHE A 221 7.70 6.67 -3.84
C PHE A 221 7.98 8.06 -3.25
N LYS A 222 7.57 8.27 -2.00
CA LYS A 222 7.81 9.51 -1.25
C LYS A 222 8.54 9.21 0.04
N TYR A 223 9.45 10.09 0.45
CA TYR A 223 10.18 9.88 1.71
C TYR A 223 9.25 9.87 2.95
N ILE A 224 8.08 10.51 2.86
CA ILE A 224 7.05 10.44 3.90
C ILE A 224 6.31 9.09 3.96
N ASN A 225 6.58 8.15 3.05
CA ASN A 225 5.95 6.82 2.98
C ASN A 225 6.94 5.68 3.23
N VAL A 226 8.15 5.99 3.71
CA VAL A 226 9.19 4.98 3.92
C VAL A 226 9.91 5.14 5.24
N LEU A 227 10.37 4.00 5.72
CA LEU A 227 11.31 3.88 6.82
C LEU A 227 12.49 2.99 6.40
N ALA A 228 13.56 3.00 7.19
CA ALA A 228 14.70 2.12 6.98
C ALA A 228 14.35 0.69 7.42
N GLN A 229 14.21 -0.22 6.46
CA GLN A 229 13.85 -1.61 6.71
C GLN A 229 14.98 -2.52 6.24
N PHE A 230 15.41 -3.47 7.07
CA PHE A 230 16.44 -4.42 6.63
C PHE A 230 15.98 -5.11 5.35
N ARG A 231 16.85 -5.10 4.34
CA ARG A 231 16.50 -5.53 2.98
C ARG A 231 15.95 -6.94 2.92
N THR A 232 16.51 -7.87 3.70
CA THR A 232 16.03 -9.25 3.76
C THR A 232 14.63 -9.31 4.36
N ILE A 233 14.37 -8.60 5.47
CA ILE A 233 13.08 -8.56 6.15
C ILE A 233 11.99 -7.98 5.24
N ASN A 234 12.27 -6.87 4.55
CA ASN A 234 11.39 -6.25 3.56
C ASN A 234 10.96 -7.26 2.47
N ARG A 235 11.89 -8.12 2.04
CA ARG A 235 11.70 -9.02 0.89
C ARG A 235 11.18 -10.41 1.25
N HIS A 236 11.11 -10.74 2.54
CA HIS A 236 10.65 -12.03 3.05
C HIS A 236 9.29 -11.89 3.74
N ASN A 237 9.22 -11.99 5.08
CA ASN A 237 7.93 -12.02 5.77
C ASN A 237 7.10 -10.77 5.53
N TRP A 238 7.74 -9.60 5.45
CA TRP A 238 7.00 -8.37 5.17
C TRP A 238 6.27 -8.43 3.82
N LYS A 239 6.98 -8.82 2.77
CA LYS A 239 6.39 -9.07 1.44
C LYS A 239 5.33 -10.18 1.48
N LYS A 240 5.51 -11.23 2.29
CA LYS A 240 4.49 -12.29 2.47
C LYS A 240 3.20 -11.75 3.09
N ILE A 241 3.30 -10.88 4.10
CA ILE A 241 2.13 -10.23 4.72
C ILE A 241 1.41 -9.36 3.69
N GLU A 242 2.15 -8.53 2.95
CA GLU A 242 1.55 -7.69 1.90
C GLU A 242 0.87 -8.52 0.80
N ASN A 243 1.50 -9.61 0.36
CA ASN A 243 0.91 -10.54 -0.61
C ASN A 243 -0.32 -11.25 -0.04
N TRP A 244 -0.29 -11.61 1.24
CA TRP A 244 -1.41 -12.24 1.92
C TRP A 244 -2.64 -11.33 1.91
N ILE A 245 -2.49 -10.06 2.31
CA ILE A 245 -3.58 -9.06 2.30
C ILE A 245 -4.23 -8.98 0.91
N ARG A 246 -3.42 -8.83 -0.13
CA ARG A 246 -3.91 -8.76 -1.51
C ARG A 246 -4.63 -10.04 -1.92
N ARG A 247 -4.10 -11.20 -1.54
CA ARG A 247 -4.70 -12.49 -1.87
C ARG A 247 -6.06 -12.70 -1.20
N GLU A 248 -6.22 -12.29 0.06
CA GLU A 248 -7.51 -12.39 0.75
C GLU A 248 -8.60 -11.56 0.05
N LEU A 249 -8.23 -10.39 -0.52
CA LEU A 249 -9.14 -9.59 -1.35
C LEU A 249 -9.48 -10.27 -2.67
N THR A 250 -8.49 -10.82 -3.39
CA THR A 250 -8.73 -11.50 -4.68
C THR A 250 -9.51 -12.80 -4.55
N LEU A 251 -9.46 -13.47 -3.39
CA LEU A 251 -10.29 -14.63 -3.06
C LEU A 251 -11.73 -14.26 -2.69
N GLY A 252 -12.06 -12.97 -2.63
CA GLY A 252 -13.41 -12.49 -2.29
C GLY A 252 -13.75 -12.62 -0.80
N HIS A 253 -12.76 -12.74 0.08
CA HIS A 253 -13.01 -12.77 1.53
C HIS A 253 -13.41 -11.38 2.08
N TYR A 254 -13.03 -10.31 1.38
CA TYR A 254 -13.27 -8.91 1.76
C TYR A 254 -13.47 -8.05 0.50
N ASP A 255 -14.34 -7.05 0.58
CA ASP A 255 -14.56 -6.07 -0.51
C ASP A 255 -13.48 -4.98 -0.53
N ALA A 256 -13.01 -4.59 0.66
CA ALA A 256 -11.91 -3.65 0.86
C ALA A 256 -11.30 -3.87 2.24
N LEU A 257 -10.02 -3.49 2.40
CA LEU A 257 -9.31 -3.51 3.68
C LEU A 257 -8.70 -2.15 3.97
N LYS A 258 -8.93 -1.66 5.20
CA LYS A 258 -8.22 -0.52 5.79
C LYS A 258 -6.89 -1.00 6.34
N ILE A 259 -5.80 -0.35 5.94
CA ILE A 259 -4.44 -0.71 6.32
C ILE A 259 -3.79 0.45 7.06
N CYS A 260 -3.22 0.17 8.23
CA CYS A 260 -2.32 1.06 8.94
C CYS A 260 -0.97 0.37 9.04
N THR A 261 0.09 1.05 8.60
CA THR A 261 1.44 0.48 8.59
C THR A 261 2.41 1.48 9.17
N GLY A 262 3.31 1.05 10.04
CA GLY A 262 4.28 1.94 10.68
C GLY A 262 5.40 1.21 11.40
N GLY A 263 6.17 1.98 12.19
CA GLY A 263 7.27 1.47 13.00
C GLY A 263 7.10 1.83 14.48
N LEU A 264 7.67 1.01 15.36
CA LEU A 264 7.73 1.23 16.81
C LEU A 264 9.17 1.09 17.31
N GLY A 265 9.51 1.91 18.31
CA GLY A 265 10.83 1.94 18.92
C GLY A 265 11.94 2.39 17.95
N VAL A 266 13.17 2.31 18.42
CA VAL A 266 14.38 2.60 17.63
C VAL A 266 15.32 1.42 17.77
N LEU A 267 15.81 0.89 16.65
CA LEU A 267 16.77 -0.21 16.62
C LEU A 267 17.97 0.15 17.50
N ARG A 268 18.42 -0.80 18.31
CA ARG A 268 19.62 -0.66 19.15
C ARG A 268 20.63 -1.74 18.84
N LEU A 269 21.87 -1.35 18.54
CA LEU A 269 22.97 -2.26 18.26
C LEU A 269 24.13 -1.99 19.22
N PRO A 270 24.87 -3.01 19.68
CA PRO A 270 26.05 -2.79 20.49
C PRO A 270 27.17 -2.15 19.67
N ASP A 271 27.80 -1.12 20.23
CA ASP A 271 29.05 -0.55 19.75
C ASP A 271 30.26 -1.45 20.06
N ALA A 272 31.46 -1.00 19.69
CA ALA A 272 32.71 -1.72 19.93
C ALA A 272 32.99 -2.03 21.42
N SER A 273 32.38 -1.29 22.36
CA SER A 273 32.49 -1.53 23.81
C SER A 273 31.32 -2.36 24.36
N GLY A 274 30.39 -2.79 23.51
CA GLY A 274 29.20 -3.55 23.89
C GLY A 274 28.01 -2.70 24.36
N HIS A 275 28.10 -1.37 24.37
CA HIS A 275 26.99 -0.51 24.77
C HIS A 275 25.96 -0.38 23.65
N LYS A 276 24.68 -0.54 23.98
CA LYS A 276 23.58 -0.46 23.00
C LYS A 276 23.29 0.98 22.58
N GLN A 277 23.69 1.33 21.36
CA GLN A 277 23.43 2.62 20.72
C GLN A 277 22.15 2.57 19.89
N SER A 278 21.34 3.63 19.97
CA SER A 278 20.16 3.80 19.11
C SER A 278 20.56 4.22 17.71
N ILE A 279 19.97 3.60 16.69
CA ILE A 279 20.34 3.81 15.29
C ILE A 279 19.47 4.90 14.65
N TYR A 280 20.03 6.10 14.57
CA TYR A 280 19.49 7.25 13.84
C TYR A 280 20.36 7.53 12.62
N LEU A 281 19.75 7.57 11.43
CA LEU A 281 20.47 7.72 10.16
C LEU A 281 20.88 9.17 9.87
N ASP A 282 20.31 10.15 10.56
CA ASP A 282 20.63 11.57 10.42
C ASP A 282 20.73 12.27 11.79
N GLY A 283 21.95 12.68 12.16
CA GLY A 283 22.18 13.42 13.40
C GLY A 283 21.75 12.67 14.66
N ALA A 284 21.44 13.40 15.74
CA ALA A 284 21.21 12.80 17.05
C ALA A 284 19.89 12.01 17.16
N GLN A 285 18.81 12.50 16.55
CA GLN A 285 17.45 11.95 16.73
C GLN A 285 16.61 11.90 15.45
N ARG A 286 17.21 12.14 14.26
CA ARG A 286 16.46 12.14 12.99
C ARG A 286 16.66 10.87 12.19
N ASN A 287 15.66 10.53 11.39
CA ASN A 287 15.54 9.31 10.60
C ASN A 287 15.86 8.05 11.43
N PRO A 288 15.04 7.75 12.47
CA PRO A 288 15.22 6.55 13.26
C PRO A 288 15.01 5.29 12.42
N VAL A 289 15.88 4.30 12.60
CA VAL A 289 15.60 2.93 12.14
C VAL A 289 14.65 2.31 13.15
N PRO A 290 13.40 1.95 12.80
CA PRO A 290 12.47 1.36 13.77
C PRO A 290 12.97 -0.01 14.24
N GLU A 291 12.75 -0.36 15.50
CA GLU A 291 13.06 -1.70 16.02
C GLU A 291 12.00 -2.71 15.58
N TRP A 292 10.74 -2.28 15.53
CA TRP A 292 9.59 -3.09 15.16
C TRP A 292 8.81 -2.45 14.03
N LEU A 293 8.26 -3.27 13.15
CA LEU A 293 7.32 -2.86 12.11
C LEU A 293 5.97 -3.44 12.47
N PHE A 294 4.91 -2.68 12.24
CA PHE A 294 3.56 -3.21 12.40
C PHE A 294 2.72 -2.98 11.14
N LYS A 295 1.77 -3.89 10.93
CA LYS A 295 0.71 -3.73 9.94
C LYS A 295 -0.61 -4.16 10.55
N ILE A 296 -1.52 -3.21 10.70
CA ILE A 296 -2.91 -3.44 11.11
C ILE A 296 -3.75 -3.54 9.83
N VAL A 297 -4.58 -4.56 9.77
CA VAL A 297 -5.47 -4.87 8.65
C VAL A 297 -6.88 -4.97 9.19
N SER A 298 -7.83 -4.25 8.60
CA SER A 298 -9.20 -4.18 9.08
C SER A 298 -10.20 -4.21 7.94
N ASP A 299 -11.27 -4.97 8.09
CA ASP A 299 -12.42 -4.94 7.16
C ASP A 299 -13.33 -3.72 7.38
N GLY A 300 -12.98 -2.83 8.31
CA GLY A 300 -13.80 -1.69 8.69
C GLY A 300 -15.01 -2.06 9.56
N SER A 301 -15.15 -3.34 9.91
CA SER A 301 -16.18 -3.89 10.78
C SER A 301 -15.51 -4.60 11.98
N ASN A 302 -15.70 -5.92 12.12
CA ASN A 302 -15.28 -6.67 13.30
C ASN A 302 -13.97 -7.42 13.12
N LYS A 303 -13.48 -7.62 11.89
CA LYS A 303 -12.26 -8.41 11.67
C LYS A 303 -11.05 -7.49 11.58
N ARG A 304 -10.12 -7.70 12.51
CA ARG A 304 -8.83 -7.00 12.54
C ARG A 304 -7.69 -7.99 12.74
N PHE A 305 -6.60 -7.77 12.02
CA PHE A 305 -5.35 -8.51 12.17
C PHE A 305 -4.23 -7.52 12.44
N VAL A 306 -3.31 -7.88 13.34
CA VAL A 306 -2.12 -7.08 13.60
C VAL A 306 -0.91 -7.97 13.45
N PHE A 307 -0.05 -7.64 12.48
CA PHE A 307 1.25 -8.26 12.30
C PHE A 307 2.32 -7.38 12.91
N LEU A 308 3.22 -7.97 13.68
CA LEU A 308 4.36 -7.31 14.30
C LEU A 308 5.65 -8.04 13.88
N THR A 309 6.56 -7.34 13.19
CA THR A 309 7.81 -7.90 12.66
C THR A 309 9.00 -7.18 13.28
N LEU A 310 9.94 -7.93 13.87
CA LEU A 310 11.21 -7.38 14.34
C LEU A 310 12.04 -6.92 13.14
N ASN A 311 12.48 -5.66 13.11
CA ASN A 311 13.37 -5.09 12.10
C ASN A 311 14.83 -5.19 12.53
N ASN A 312 15.32 -6.41 12.78
CA ASN A 312 16.71 -6.62 13.21
C ASN A 312 17.25 -7.99 12.75
N VAL A 313 18.16 -7.96 11.79
CA VAL A 313 18.84 -9.18 11.28
C VAL A 313 20.04 -9.61 12.12
N HIS A 314 20.41 -8.83 13.13
CA HIS A 314 21.57 -9.07 14.00
C HIS A 314 21.20 -9.66 15.36
N VAL A 315 19.91 -9.91 15.60
CA VAL A 315 19.45 -10.57 16.82
C VAL A 315 19.98 -12.01 16.87
N ARG A 316 20.39 -12.47 18.06
CA ARG A 316 20.88 -13.84 18.26
C ARG A 316 19.76 -14.86 18.43
N GLU A 317 18.67 -14.44 19.05
CA GLU A 317 17.54 -15.29 19.42
C GLU A 317 16.22 -14.60 19.10
N LYS A 318 15.14 -15.38 19.04
CA LYS A 318 13.79 -14.85 18.84
C LYS A 318 13.37 -14.00 20.06
N PRO A 319 13.05 -12.71 19.90
CA PRO A 319 12.63 -11.88 21.04
C PRO A 319 11.21 -12.23 21.50
N SER A 320 10.85 -11.81 22.71
CA SER A 320 9.46 -11.76 23.17
C SER A 320 8.85 -10.39 22.86
N PRO A 321 7.69 -10.33 22.17
CA PRO A 321 6.97 -9.08 21.90
C PRO A 321 5.99 -8.69 23.03
N ASN A 322 5.98 -9.36 24.20
CA ASN A 322 4.94 -9.19 25.23
C ASN A 322 4.82 -7.75 25.78
N ALA A 323 5.88 -6.95 25.70
CA ALA A 323 5.84 -5.54 26.07
C ALA A 323 5.01 -4.71 25.07
N ILE A 324 4.92 -5.15 23.81
CA ILE A 324 4.25 -4.46 22.71
C ILE A 324 2.81 -4.95 22.55
N CYS A 325 2.58 -6.26 22.65
CA CYS A 325 1.24 -6.83 22.54
C CYS A 325 1.12 -8.24 23.15
N GLU A 326 -0.12 -8.62 23.43
CA GLU A 326 -0.54 -10.01 23.62
C GLU A 326 -0.51 -10.75 22.27
N ILE A 327 0.14 -11.92 22.24
CA ILE A 327 0.33 -12.73 21.04
C ILE A 327 -0.88 -13.64 20.82
N VAL A 328 -1.34 -13.73 19.57
CA VAL A 328 -2.32 -14.72 19.09
C VAL A 328 -1.73 -15.53 17.94
N ALA A 329 -2.39 -16.64 17.61
CA ALA A 329 -2.05 -17.39 16.41
C ALA A 329 -2.25 -16.52 15.16
N CYS A 330 -1.25 -16.52 14.27
CA CYS A 330 -1.40 -15.92 12.95
C CYS A 330 -2.41 -16.70 12.10
N PRO A 331 -3.03 -16.07 11.09
CA PRO A 331 -3.92 -16.78 10.16
C PRO A 331 -3.23 -18.02 9.58
N GLN A 332 -3.92 -19.16 9.55
CA GLN A 332 -3.36 -20.41 9.03
C GLN A 332 -3.05 -20.34 7.52
N THR A 333 -3.63 -19.37 6.82
CA THR A 333 -3.43 -19.15 5.39
C THR A 333 -2.12 -18.38 5.07
N ILE A 334 -1.35 -17.94 6.06
CA ILE A 334 -0.03 -17.32 5.87
C ILE A 334 1.10 -18.13 6.52
N HIS A 335 2.12 -18.47 5.73
CA HIS A 335 3.31 -19.18 6.21
C HIS A 335 4.48 -18.21 6.43
N LEU A 336 4.65 -17.80 7.69
CA LEU A 336 5.70 -16.89 8.12
C LEU A 336 6.93 -17.66 8.61
N GLU A 337 8.10 -17.30 8.08
CA GLU A 337 9.36 -17.92 8.48
C GLU A 337 9.85 -17.32 9.81
N GLN A 338 10.24 -18.17 10.76
CA GLN A 338 10.69 -17.70 12.08
C GLN A 338 12.22 -17.65 12.12
N SER A 339 12.80 -16.69 11.39
CA SER A 339 14.24 -16.42 11.33
C SER A 339 14.53 -14.92 11.44
N LYS A 340 15.77 -14.55 11.77
CA LYS A 340 16.20 -13.14 11.83
C LYS A 340 16.29 -12.51 10.44
N GLU A 341 16.67 -13.28 9.42
CA GLU A 341 16.77 -12.84 8.03
C GLU A 341 15.40 -12.50 7.45
N ALA A 342 14.40 -13.33 7.76
CA ALA A 342 13.02 -13.09 7.37
C ALA A 342 12.31 -12.04 8.25
N GLY A 343 12.86 -11.75 9.43
CA GLY A 343 12.29 -10.91 10.47
C GLY A 343 11.25 -11.69 11.27
N PHE A 344 11.59 -12.02 12.53
CA PHE A 344 10.66 -12.69 13.43
C PHE A 344 9.33 -11.94 13.47
N THR A 345 8.26 -12.64 13.11
CA THR A 345 6.93 -12.05 12.94
C THR A 345 5.94 -12.75 13.85
N PHE A 346 5.11 -11.93 14.50
CA PHE A 346 4.08 -12.29 15.46
C PHE A 346 2.74 -11.71 15.01
N CYS A 347 1.66 -12.32 15.48
CA CYS A 347 0.33 -11.74 15.38
C CYS A 347 -0.14 -11.32 16.77
N CYS A 348 -0.73 -10.14 16.86
CA CYS A 348 -1.15 -9.53 18.13
C CYS A 348 -2.68 -9.52 18.25
N VAL A 349 -3.19 -9.56 19.48
CA VAL A 349 -4.56 -9.13 19.77
C VAL A 349 -4.72 -7.67 19.32
N PRO A 350 -5.64 -7.35 18.39
CA PRO A 350 -5.71 -6.00 17.82
C PRO A 350 -6.01 -4.90 18.84
N THR A 351 -6.96 -5.13 19.74
CA THR A 351 -7.35 -4.16 20.77
C THR A 351 -6.23 -3.88 21.76
N ASP A 352 -5.54 -4.91 22.24
CA ASP A 352 -4.38 -4.76 23.13
C ASP A 352 -3.25 -3.98 22.45
N PHE A 353 -2.89 -4.33 21.21
CA PHE A 353 -1.86 -3.61 20.45
C PHE A 353 -2.22 -2.14 20.25
N LEU A 354 -3.45 -1.84 19.83
CA LEU A 354 -3.92 -0.47 19.61
C LEU A 354 -3.89 0.32 20.91
N ASN A 355 -4.42 -0.22 22.02
CA ASN A 355 -4.47 0.49 23.30
C ASN A 355 -3.08 0.85 23.83
N ARG A 356 -2.09 -0.04 23.65
CA ARG A 356 -0.72 0.19 24.13
C ARG A 356 0.07 1.16 23.27
N ASN A 357 -0.13 1.12 21.95
CA ASN A 357 0.80 1.75 21.00
C ASN A 357 0.18 2.89 20.19
N LEU A 358 -1.11 2.81 19.86
CA LEU A 358 -1.82 3.71 18.93
C LEU A 358 -3.29 3.93 19.36
N PRO A 359 -3.58 4.36 20.61
CA PRO A 359 -4.95 4.44 21.11
C PRO A 359 -5.83 5.39 20.29
N GLN A 360 -5.24 6.42 19.69
CA GLN A 360 -5.91 7.37 18.82
C GLN A 360 -6.43 6.75 17.49
N LEU A 361 -5.97 5.55 17.13
CA LEU A 361 -6.42 4.82 15.94
C LEU A 361 -7.50 3.78 16.23
N ALA A 362 -7.84 3.50 17.49
CA ALA A 362 -8.69 2.37 17.87
C ALA A 362 -10.09 2.36 17.21
N ASN A 363 -10.62 3.54 16.90
CA ASN A 363 -11.92 3.72 16.25
C ASN A 363 -11.84 3.93 14.72
N LEU A 364 -10.62 4.08 14.18
CA LEU A 364 -10.39 4.36 12.76
C LEU A 364 -10.01 3.11 11.98
N ILE A 365 -9.26 2.20 12.62
CA ILE A 365 -8.79 0.96 12.02
C ILE A 365 -9.13 -0.27 12.84
#